data_AF-A0A1E3Y0Y7-F1
#
_entry.id   AF-A0A1E3Y0Y7-F1
#
_cell.length_a   1.000
_cell.length_b   1.000
_cell.length_c   1.000
_cell.angle_alpha   90.00
_cell.angle_beta   90.00
_cell.angle_gamma   90.00
#
_symmetry.space_group_name_H-M   'P 1'
#
loop_
_entity.id
_entity.type
_entity.pdbx_description
1 polymer ?
#
loop_
_entity_poly.entity_id
_entity_poly.type
_entity_poly.pdbx_seq_one_letter_code
_entity_poly.pdbx_strand_id
1 'polypeptide(L)' 'MSYEPKTYKEQGGNRQTIASGGSLKIGNAIFTVNAAGQVIVTGLPTANPNVAGALYSNSGVLTISAG' A
#
# COMPACT_ATOMS: atom_id res chain seq x y z
N MET A 1 -6.50 21.30 8.56
CA MET A 1 -5.27 20.70 9.11
C MET A 1 -4.65 19.88 8.00
N SER A 2 -3.50 20.29 7.45
CA SER A 2 -2.82 19.56 6.37
C SER A 2 -2.08 18.37 6.98
N TYR A 3 -2.43 17.14 6.59
CA TYR A 3 -1.76 15.93 7.06
C TYR A 3 -0.59 15.65 6.12
N GLU A 4 0.53 16.34 6.35
CA GLU A 4 1.75 16.07 5.60
C GLU A 4 2.37 14.74 6.06
N PRO A 5 2.73 13.83 5.12
CA PRO A 5 3.45 12.61 5.44
C PRO A 5 4.79 12.91 6.12
N LYS A 6 5.14 12.15 7.16
CA LYS A 6 6.47 12.26 7.79
C LYS A 6 7.44 11.29 7.14
N THR A 7 8.59 11.79 6.71
CA THR A 7 9.68 10.99 6.12
C THR A 7 10.81 10.83 7.13
N TYR A 8 11.18 9.59 7.42
CA TYR A 8 12.33 9.22 8.25
C TYR A 8 13.42 8.65 7.35
N LYS A 9 14.68 9.06 7.53
CA LYS A 9 15.81 8.50 6.78
C LYS A 9 16.37 7.30 7.56
N GLU A 10 16.41 6.13 6.93
CA GLU A 10 16.95 4.90 7.52
C GLU A 10 18.02 4.30 6.58
N GLN A 11 18.92 3.47 7.12
CA GLN A 11 19.91 2.77 6.29
C GLN A 11 19.18 1.71 5.45
N GLY A 12 19.02 1.95 4.15
CA GLY A 12 18.19 1.14 3.24
C GLY A 12 17.05 1.91 2.55
N GLY A 13 16.81 3.18 2.90
CA GLY A 13 15.86 4.04 2.20
C GLY A 13 15.13 5.05 3.11
N ASN A 14 14.21 5.79 2.52
CA ASN A 14 13.33 6.70 3.26
C ASN A 14 12.08 5.93 3.72
N ARG A 15 11.79 5.92 5.03
CA ARG A 15 10.54 5.43 5.60
C ARG A 15 9.49 6.54 5.59
N GLN A 16 8.41 6.36 4.84
CA GLN A 16 7.28 7.28 4.84
C GLN A 16 6.18 6.79 5.78
N THR A 17 5.76 7.63 6.73
CA THR A 17 4.65 7.33 7.66
C THR A 17 3.39 8.06 7.23
N ILE A 18 2.32 7.30 7.04
CA ILE A 18 0.99 7.80 6.70
C ILE A 18 0.13 7.76 7.96
N ALA A 19 -0.44 8.90 8.35
CA ALA A 19 -1.37 8.98 9.47
C ALA A 19 -2.75 8.41 9.12
N SER A 20 -3.56 8.09 10.13
CA SER A 20 -4.96 7.73 9.94
C SER A 20 -5.71 8.85 9.19
N GLY A 21 -6.51 8.46 8.20
CA GLY A 21 -7.15 9.35 7.22
C GLY A 21 -6.31 9.69 6.00
N GLY A 22 -5.02 9.29 5.97
CA GLY A 22 -4.11 9.54 4.86
C GLY A 22 -4.13 8.44 3.79
N SER A 23 -3.51 8.74 2.64
CA SER A 23 -3.30 7.76 1.57
C SER A 23 -1.92 7.88 0.93
N LEU A 24 -1.43 6.76 0.39
CA LEU A 24 -0.20 6.63 -0.39
C LEU A 24 -0.55 6.01 -1.74
N LYS A 25 -0.17 6.65 -2.85
CA LYS A 25 -0.33 6.12 -4.20
C LYS A 25 1.01 5.66 -4.74
N ILE A 26 1.08 4.40 -5.18
CA ILE A 26 2.25 3.81 -5.84
C ILE A 26 1.78 3.25 -7.18
N GLY A 27 2.12 3.92 -8.28
CA GLY A 27 1.58 3.55 -9.60
C GLY A 27 0.05 3.66 -9.64
N ASN A 28 -0.63 2.56 -9.94
CA ASN A 28 -2.09 2.42 -9.92
C ASN A 28 -2.67 2.04 -8.55
N ALA A 29 -1.85 1.49 -7.65
CA ALA A 29 -2.29 1.06 -6.33
C ALA A 29 -2.40 2.26 -5.37
N ILE A 30 -3.48 2.28 -4.59
CA ILE A 30 -3.74 3.28 -3.55
C ILE A 30 -3.90 2.57 -2.21
N PHE A 31 -3.06 2.92 -1.26
CA PHE A 31 -3.10 2.46 0.13
C PHE A 31 -3.72 3.57 0.97
N THR A 32 -4.86 3.32 1.60
CA THR A 32 -5.55 4.29 2.47
C THR A 32 -5.61 3.74 3.88
N VAL A 33 -5.31 4.56 4.88
CA VAL A 33 -5.56 4.23 6.28
C VAL A 33 -6.85 4.94 6.69
N ASN A 34 -7.92 4.20 6.98
CA ASN A 34 -9.17 4.84 7.38
C ASN A 34 -9.11 5.37 8.83
N ALA A 35 -10.17 6.06 9.25
CA ALA A 35 -10.29 6.62 10.60
C ALA A 35 -10.24 5.56 11.72
N ALA A 36 -10.54 4.30 11.41
CA ALA A 36 -10.45 3.16 12.32
C ALA A 36 -9.07 2.49 12.34
N GLY A 37 -8.09 3.01 11.58
CA GLY A 37 -6.74 2.45 11.48
C GLY A 37 -6.63 1.23 10.56
N GLN A 38 -7.68 0.90 9.80
CA GLN A 38 -7.66 -0.20 8.83
C GLN A 38 -6.97 0.25 7.54
N VAL A 39 -6.14 -0.62 6.97
CA VAL A 39 -5.51 -0.40 5.67
C VAL A 39 -6.42 -0.94 4.57
N ILE A 40 -6.81 -0.06 3.65
CA ILE A 40 -7.60 -0.37 2.47
C ILE A 40 -6.70 -0.19 1.25
N VAL A 41 -6.59 -1.23 0.42
CA VAL A 41 -5.80 -1.20 -0.80
C VAL A 41 -6.74 -1.30 -2.01
N THR A 42 -6.68 -0.32 -2.91
CA THR A 42 -7.49 -0.27 -4.13
C THR A 42 -6.61 -0.04 -5.35
N GLY A 43 -7.15 -0.22 -6.55
CA GLY A 43 -6.41 -0.01 -7.80
C GLY A 43 -5.27 -1.01 -8.02
N LEU A 44 -5.22 -2.09 -7.22
CA LEU A 44 -4.39 -3.24 -7.53
C LEU A 44 -4.79 -3.74 -8.93
N PRO A 45 -3.82 -4.00 -9.82
CA PRO A 45 -4.14 -4.76 -11.01
C PRO A 45 -4.81 -6.06 -10.55
N THR A 46 -5.73 -6.61 -11.33
CA THR A 46 -6.10 -8.03 -11.23
C THR A 46 -4.84 -8.82 -11.58
N ALA A 47 -3.87 -8.84 -10.67
CA ALA A 47 -2.48 -9.04 -11.02
C ALA A 47 -2.29 -10.51 -11.33
N ASN A 48 -1.64 -10.74 -12.47
CA ASN A 48 -1.24 -12.05 -12.94
C ASN A 48 -0.49 -12.78 -11.81
N PRO A 49 -1.00 -13.91 -11.30
CA PRO A 49 -0.35 -14.64 -10.21
C PRO A 49 1.01 -15.20 -10.59
N ASN A 50 1.40 -15.13 -11.88
CA ASN A 50 2.68 -15.61 -12.40
C ASN A 50 3.81 -14.55 -12.36
N VAL A 51 3.61 -13.39 -11.70
CA VAL A 51 4.64 -12.36 -11.56
C VAL A 51 5.12 -12.32 -10.12
N ALA A 52 6.33 -12.82 -9.87
CA ALA A 52 6.94 -12.85 -8.54
C ALA A 52 6.95 -11.46 -7.90
N GLY A 53 6.52 -11.38 -6.65
CA GLY A 53 6.44 -10.15 -5.86
C GLY A 53 5.23 -9.26 -6.17
N ALA A 54 4.37 -9.61 -7.13
CA ALA A 54 3.16 -8.83 -7.40
C ALA A 54 2.15 -8.96 -6.26
N LEU A 55 1.56 -7.83 -5.83
CA LEU A 55 0.40 -7.83 -4.94
C LEU A 55 -0.88 -7.98 -5.76
N TYR A 56 -1.72 -8.94 -5.40
CA TYR A 56 -3.04 -9.16 -6.01
C TYR A 56 -4.08 -9.54 -4.95
N SER A 57 -5.36 -9.42 -5.29
CA SER A 57 -6.46 -9.88 -4.46
C SER A 57 -7.02 -11.18 -5.03
N ASN A 58 -7.06 -12.23 -4.21
CA ASN A 58 -7.73 -13.49 -4.54
C ASN A 58 -8.80 -13.77 -3.49
N SER A 59 -10.07 -13.75 -3.92
CA SER A 59 -11.21 -14.05 -3.05
C SER A 59 -11.24 -13.24 -1.73
N GLY A 60 -10.83 -11.97 -1.79
CA GLY A 60 -10.79 -11.07 -0.63
C GLY A 60 -9.52 -11.19 0.24
N VAL A 61 -8.60 -12.08 -0.10
CA VAL A 61 -7.28 -12.18 0.54
C VAL A 61 -6.27 -11.41 -0.30
N LEU A 62 -5.54 -10.49 0.34
CA LEU A 62 -4.38 -9.84 -0.27
C LEU A 62 -3.21 -10.82 -0.29
N THR A 63 -2.73 -11.16 -1.48
CA THR A 63 -1.66 -12.14 -1.69
C THR A 63 -0.46 -11.49 -2.37
N ILE A 64 0.75 -11.92 -1.96
CA ILE A 64 2.01 -11.64 -2.67
C ILE A 64 2.32 -12.87 -3.52
N SER A 65 2.41 -12.72 -4.83
CA SER A 65 2.78 -13.82 -5.72
C SER A 65 4.23 -14.26 -5.48
N ALA A 66 4.47 -15.57 -5.53
CA ALA A 66 5.80 -16.16 -5.49
C ALA A 66 6.46 -16.25 -6.89
N GLY A 67 5.72 -15.97 -7.96
CA GLY A 67 6.13 -16.24 -9.35
C GLY A 67 5.47 -17.48 -9.91
#